data_AF-A0A392T6H4-F1
#
_entry.id   AF-A0A392T6H4-F1
#
_cell.length_a   1.000
_cell.length_b   1.000
_cell.length_c   1.000
_cell.angle_alpha   90.00
_cell.angle_beta   90.00
_cell.angle_gamma   90.00
#
_symmetry.space_group_name_H-M   'P 1'
#
loop_
_entity.id
_entity.type
_entity.pdbx_description
1 polymer ?
#
loop_
_entity_poly.entity_id
_entity_poly.type
_entity_poly.pdbx_seq_one_letter_code
_entity_poly.pdbx_strand_id
1 'polypeptide(L)' 'MFIPEWKWDSITMDFVSGLPRTAKGHDMIWVVVDRLTKSAHFIAIVRLHGIPSSIVSDRDPRFTS' A
#
# COMPACT_ATOMS: atom_id res chain seq x y z
N MET A 1 10.30 18.55 7.22
CA MET A 1 9.28 17.64 7.80
C MET A 1 7.94 18.04 7.21
N PHE A 2 7.32 17.19 6.39
CA PHE A 2 6.00 17.46 5.81
C PHE A 2 4.94 16.93 6.78
N ILE A 3 4.09 17.82 7.31
CA ILE A 3 2.97 17.48 8.19
C ILE A 3 1.72 17.45 7.29
N PRO A 4 1.05 16.29 7.11
CA PRO A 4 -0.18 16.23 6.34
C PRO A 4 -1.31 17.02 7.05
N GLU A 5 -2.11 17.75 6.29
CA GLU A 5 -3.19 18.60 6.82
C GLU A 5 -4.56 17.93 6.68
N TRP A 6 -4.70 17.01 5.74
CA TRP A 6 -5.94 16.31 5.44
C TRP A 6 -5.76 14.79 5.34
N LYS A 7 -6.88 14.07 5.49
CA LYS A 7 -6.91 12.61 5.26
C LYS A 7 -6.42 12.31 3.85
N TRP A 8 -5.53 11.33 3.73
CA TRP A 8 -4.94 10.87 2.47
C TRP A 8 -3.89 11.80 1.84
N ASP A 9 -3.49 12.89 2.51
CA ASP A 9 -2.41 13.77 2.03
C ASP A 9 -1.04 13.10 2.00
N SER A 10 -0.83 12.11 2.87
CA SER A 10 0.41 11.37 2.98
C SER A 10 0.12 9.93 3.35
N ILE A 11 0.31 9.03 2.39
CA ILE A 11 0.08 7.60 2.56
C ILE A 11 1.39 6.82 2.41
N THR A 12 1.49 5.71 3.11
CA THR A 12 2.53 4.70 2.87
C THR A 12 1.86 3.43 2.42
N MET A 13 2.43 2.79 1.40
CA MET A 13 1.94 1.52 0.89
C MET A 13 2.98 0.42 1.09
N ASP A 14 2.51 -0.77 1.47
CA ASP A 14 3.37 -1.93 1.64
C ASP A 14 2.64 -3.22 1.26
N PHE A 15 3.40 -4.28 1.10
CA PHE A 15 2.95 -5.52 0.51
C PHE A 15 3.39 -6.71 1.38
N VAL A 16 2.43 -7.33 2.05
CA VAL A 16 2.67 -8.54 2.85
C VAL A 16 2.40 -9.76 2.00
N SER A 17 3.42 -10.59 1.81
CA SER A 17 3.36 -11.76 0.93
C SER A 17 3.87 -13.02 1.62
N GLY A 18 3.71 -14.17 0.95
CA GLY A 18 4.05 -15.47 1.54
C GLY A 18 2.94 -16.00 2.45
N LEU A 19 1.71 -15.51 2.28
CA LEU A 19 0.56 -15.98 3.02
C LEU A 19 0.02 -17.27 2.39
N PRO A 20 -0.62 -18.15 3.18
CA PRO A 20 -1.36 -19.27 2.65
C PRO A 20 -2.42 -18.79 1.65
N ARG A 21 -2.47 -19.43 0.48
CA ARG A 21 -3.42 -19.06 -0.56
C ARG A 21 -4.84 -19.38 -0.12
N THR A 22 -5.72 -18.38 -0.14
CA THR A 22 -7.15 -18.55 0.13
C THR A 22 -7.83 -19.36 -0.97
N ALA A 23 -9.04 -19.88 -0.72
CA ALA A 23 -9.84 -20.57 -1.73
C ALA A 23 -10.15 -19.70 -2.98
N LYS A 24 -10.17 -18.37 -2.80
CA LYS A 24 -10.36 -17.39 -3.87
C LYS A 24 -9.06 -16.99 -4.59
N GLY A 25 -7.93 -17.59 -4.22
CA GLY A 25 -6.64 -17.39 -4.89
C GLY A 25 -5.77 -16.27 -4.31
N HIS A 26 -6.25 -15.45 -3.38
CA HIS A 26 -5.44 -14.40 -2.74
C HIS A 26 -4.35 -15.02 -1.86
N ASP A 27 -3.12 -14.54 -1.99
CA ASP A 27 -1.91 -14.99 -1.29
C ASP A 27 -1.07 -13.82 -0.73
N MET A 28 -1.64 -12.62 -0.78
CA MET A 28 -0.95 -11.37 -0.46
C MET A 28 -1.93 -10.31 0.05
N ILE A 29 -1.43 -9.42 0.90
CA ILE A 29 -2.17 -8.27 1.42
C ILE A 29 -1.45 -6.99 0.98
N TRP A 30 -2.19 -6.09 0.35
CA TRP A 30 -1.77 -4.71 0.12
C TRP A 30 -2.22 -3.85 1.30
N VAL A 31 -1.27 -3.20 1.94
CA VAL A 31 -1.46 -2.34 3.09
C VAL A 31 -1.34 -0.90 2.65
N VAL A 32 -2.36 -0.08 2.92
CA VAL A 32 -2.33 1.37 2.72
C VAL A 32 -2.55 2.03 4.06
N VAL A 33 -1.59 2.85 4.49
CA VAL A 33 -1.64 3.54 5.79
C VAL A 33 -1.68 5.04 5.57
N ASP A 34 -2.70 5.69 6.10
CA ASP A 34 -2.77 7.15 6.16
C ASP A 34 -1.94 7.68 7.33
N ARG A 35 -0.92 8.49 7.04
CA ARG A 35 0.05 8.92 8.07
C ARG A 35 -0.54 9.92 9.06
N LEU A 36 -1.61 10.63 8.70
CA LEU A 36 -2.31 11.60 9.55
C LEU A 36 -3.20 10.89 10.58
N THR A 37 -4.17 10.11 10.11
CA THR A 37 -5.16 9.42 10.96
C THR A 37 -4.63 8.12 11.57
N LYS A 38 -3.50 7.60 11.07
CA LYS A 38 -2.96 6.26 11.39
C LYS A 38 -3.91 5.12 11.03
N SER A 39 -4.90 5.36 10.18
CA SER A 39 -5.81 4.32 9.69
C SER A 39 -5.11 3.44 8.67
N ALA A 40 -5.29 2.12 8.76
CA ALA A 40 -4.74 1.14 7.84
C ALA A 40 -5.86 0.42 7.07
N HIS A 41 -5.68 0.30 5.77
CA HIS A 41 -6.56 -0.42 4.86
C HIS A 41 -5.84 -1.66 4.34
N PHE A 42 -6.43 -2.83 4.57
CA PHE A 42 -5.89 -4.12 4.14
C PHE A 42 -6.72 -4.67 2.99
N ILE A 43 -6.08 -4.87 1.85
CA ILE A 43 -6.73 -5.35 0.63
C ILE A 43 -6.11 -6.70 0.27
N ALA A 44 -6.93 -7.75 0.25
CA ALA A 44 -6.47 -9.06 -0.22
C ALA A 44 -6.26 -9.02 -1.74
N ILE A 45 -5.08 -9.39 -2.20
CA ILE A 45 -4.72 -9.41 -3.62
C ILE A 45 -4.10 -10.76 -4.00
N VAL A 46 -4.13 -11.07 -5.30
CA VAL A 46 -3.42 -12.21 -5.89
C VAL A 46 -2.09 -11.68 -6.40
N ARG A 47 -0.99 -12.35 -6.06
CA ARG A 47 0.33 -12.05 -6.65
C ARG A 47 0.28 -12.22 -8.16
N LEU A 48 0.43 -11.11 -8.87
CA LEU A 48 0.78 -11.10 -10.27
C LEU A 48 2.31 -11.06 -10.41
N HIS A 49 2.86 -11.67 -11.45
CA HIS A 49 4.30 -11.57 -11.71
C HIS A 49 4.69 -10.10 -11.92
N GLY A 50 5.63 -9.61 -11.10
CA GLY A 50 6.18 -8.25 -11.20
C GLY A 50 5.68 -7.23 -10.18
N ILE A 51 4.84 -7.61 -9.20
CA ILE A 51 4.43 -6.68 -8.14
C ILE A 51 5.64 -6.34 -7.23
N PRO A 52 5.96 -5.05 -7.01
CA PRO A 52 7.06 -4.64 -6.13
C PRO A 52 6.76 -5.00 -4.66
N SER A 53 7.81 -5.20 -3.85
CA SER A 53 7.68 -5.58 -2.43
C SER A 53 7.28 -4.44 -1.51
N SER A 54 7.39 -3.19 -1.95
CA SER A 54 6.89 -2.00 -1.26
C SER A 54 6.78 -0.85 -2.26
N ILE A 55 5.85 0.08 -2.04
CA ILE A 55 5.71 1.31 -2.82
C ILE A 55 5.61 2.47 -1.85
N VAL A 56 6.66 3.29 -1.82
CA VAL A 56 6.57 4.58 -1.14
C VAL A 56 6.14 5.58 -2.19
N SER A 57 4.88 6.04 -2.13
CA SER A 57 4.44 7.19 -2.90
C SER A 57 4.88 8.44 -2.14
N ASP A 58 6.08 8.92 -2.43
CA ASP A 58 6.41 10.33 -2.21
C ASP A 58 5.86 11.16 -3.39
N ARG A 59 5.67 12.46 -3.18
CA ARG A 59 5.31 13.39 -4.27
C ARG A 59 6.49 13.64 -5.21
N ASP A 60 7.19 12.58 -5.60
CA ASP A 60 8.17 12.64 -6.65
C ASP A 60 7.42 13.00 -7.96
N PRO A 61 7.83 14.06 -8.66
CA PRO A 61 7.22 14.47 -9.92
C PRO A 61 7.16 13.36 -10.97
N ARG A 62 8.01 12.32 -10.84
CA ARG A 62 8.01 11.14 -11.72
C ARG A 62 6.76 10.27 -11.58
N PHE A 63 6.02 10.37 -10.49
CA PHE A 63 4.81 9.57 -10.21
C PHE A 63 3.54 10.41 -10.11
N THR A 64 3.61 11.73 -10.29
CA THR A 64 2.44 12.60 -10.46
C THR A 64 2.21 12.83 -11.94
N SER A 65 1.01 12.51 -12.44
CA SER A 65 0.59 12.84 -13.81
C SER A 65 0.42 14.33 -14.04
#